data_AF-A0A7C5Z3V8-F1
#
_entry.id   AF-A0A7C5Z3V8-F1
#
_cell.length_a   1.000
_cell.length_b   1.000
_cell.length_c   1.000
_cell.angle_alpha   90.00
_cell.angle_beta   90.00
_cell.angle_gamma   90.00
#
_symmetry.space_group_name_H-M   'P 1'
#
loop_
_entity.id
_entity.type
_entity.pdbx_description
1 polymer ?
#
loop_
_entity_poly.entity_id
_entity_poly.type
_entity_poly.pdbx_seq_one_letter_code
_entity_poly.pdbx_strand_id
1 'polypeptide(L)' 'GKPFPELYNMTTIEPRKWWLELYEKAIKEIEDYGIKIK' A
#
# COMPACT_ATOMS: atom_id res chain seq x y z
N GLY A 1 -10.37 6.27 -3.44
CA GLY A 1 -9.16 6.32 -2.59
C GLY A 1 -9.48 7.07 -1.33
N LYS A 2 -8.83 6.71 -0.21
CA LYS A 2 -8.96 7.45 1.05
C LYS A 2 -7.92 8.58 1.12
N PRO A 3 -8.19 9.69 1.81
CA PRO A 3 -7.22 10.76 2.05
C PRO A 3 -6.02 10.26 2.85
N PHE A 4 -4.85 10.88 2.63
CA PHE A 4 -3.59 10.57 3.29
C PHE A 4 -3.69 10.35 4.83
N PRO A 5 -4.35 11.22 5.62
CA PRO A 5 -4.49 11.03 7.08
C PRO A 5 -5.29 9.78 7.49
N GLU A 6 -6.12 9.23 6.61
CA GLU A 6 -6.80 7.96 6.86
C GLU A 6 -5.88 6.75 6.58
N LEU A 7 -4.94 6.91 5.66
CA LEU A 7 -4.02 5.84 5.22
C LEU A 7 -2.73 5.78 6.07
N TYR A 8 -2.28 6.91 6.60
CA TYR A 8 -1.03 7.06 7.33
C TYR A 8 -1.26 7.52 8.78
N ASN A 9 -0.34 7.16 9.66
CA ASN A 9 -0.23 7.74 10.98
C ASN A 9 0.39 9.14 10.84
N MET A 10 -0.37 10.19 11.15
CA MET A 10 0.09 11.58 10.98
C MET A 10 1.23 11.97 11.93
N THR A 11 1.47 11.21 13.00
CA THR A 11 2.55 11.45 13.95
C THR A 11 3.86 10.84 13.49
N THR A 12 3.83 9.60 12.98
CA THR A 12 5.04 8.86 12.57
C THR A 12 5.28 8.87 11.07
N ILE A 13 4.30 9.34 10.28
CA ILE A 13 4.31 9.34 8.80
C ILE A 13 4.41 7.91 8.24
N GLU A 14 4.03 6.91 9.03
CA GLU A 14 4.04 5.51 8.63
C GLU A 14 2.67 5.09 8.07
N PRO A 15 2.62 4.25 7.03
CA PRO A 15 1.36 3.71 6.56
C PRO A 15 0.74 2.83 7.63
N ARG A 16 -0.59 2.86 7.73
CA ARG A 16 -1.32 1.92 8.59
C ARG A 16 -1.10 0.50 8.06
N LYS A 17 -0.95 -0.48 8.97
CA LYS A 17 -0.70 -1.88 8.62
C LYS A 17 -1.68 -2.43 7.58
N TRP A 18 -2.97 -2.21 7.79
CA TRP A 18 -4.01 -2.66 6.86
C TRP A 18 -3.87 -2.05 5.45
N TRP A 19 -3.36 -0.82 5.35
CA TRP A 19 -3.14 -0.15 4.06
C TRP A 19 -1.91 -0.73 3.36
N LEU A 20 -0.84 -0.99 4.12
CA LEU A 20 0.37 -1.63 3.62
C LEU A 20 0.07 -3.04 3.09
N GLU A 21 -0.70 -3.84 3.82
CA GLU A 21 -1.09 -5.19 3.40
C GLU A 21 -1.91 -5.19 2.09
N LEU A 22 -2.79 -4.20 1.91
CA LEU A 22 -3.53 -4.02 0.66
C LEU A 22 -2.61 -3.63 -0.49
N TYR A 23 -1.66 -2.74 -0.23
CA TYR A 23 -0.65 -2.35 -1.21
C TYR A 23 0.19 -3.56 -1.64
N GLU A 24 0.70 -4.37 -0.70
CA GLU A 24 1.48 -5.57 -1.00
C GLU A 24 0.70 -6.60 -1.83
N LYS A 25 -0.60 -6.79 -1.55
CA LYS A 25 -1.47 -7.64 -2.37
C LYS A 25 -1.58 -7.13 -3.80
N ALA A 26 -1.82 -5.83 -3.97
CA ALA A 26 -1.91 -5.22 -5.30
C ALA A 26 -0.58 -5.33 -6.06
N ILE A 27 0.56 -5.13 -5.40
CA ILE A 27 1.89 -5.33 -6.01
C ILE A 27 2.03 -6.77 -6.49
N LYS A 28 1.69 -7.74 -5.65
CA LYS A 28 1.77 -9.15 -6.00
C LYS A 28 0.87 -9.52 -7.18
N GLU A 29 -0.36 -8.99 -7.23
CA GLU A 29 -1.26 -9.17 -8.38
C GLU A 29 -0.61 -8.62 -9.65
N ILE A 30 -0.04 -7.40 -9.59
CA ILE A 30 0.60 -6.77 -10.76
C ILE A 30 1.84 -7.56 -11.22
N GLU A 31 2.62 -8.10 -10.28
CA GLU A 31 3.74 -8.99 -10.58
C GLU A 31 3.29 -10.30 -11.26
N ASP A 32 2.14 -10.86 -10.85
CA ASP A 32 1.52 -12.05 -11.48
C ASP A 32 1.11 -11.77 -12.94
N TYR A 33 0.68 -10.54 -13.24
CA TYR A 33 0.45 -10.06 -14.61
C TYR A 33 1.75 -9.81 -15.40
N GLY A 34 2.91 -10.10 -14.83
CA GLY A 34 4.21 -10.00 -15.48
C GLY A 34 4.82 -8.59 -15.45
N ILE A 35 4.23 -7.66 -14.70
CA ILE A 35 4.74 -6.30 -14.55
C ILE A 35 5.62 -6.24 -13.30
N LYS A 36 6.93 -6.17 -13.49
CA LYS A 36 7.88 -6.02 -12.38
C LYS A 36 7.86 -4.58 -11.86
N ILE A 37 7.46 -4.42 -10.61
CA ILE A 37 7.48 -3.12 -9.90
C ILE A 37 8.83 -2.88 -9.19
N LYS A 38 9.74 -3.87 -9.20
CA LYS A 38 11.05 -3.82 -8.57
C LYS A 38 12.19 -4.08 -9.55
#